data_AF-A0A969RMY2-F1
#
_entry.id   AF-A0A969RMY2-F1
#
_cell.length_a   1.000
_cell.length_b   1.000
_cell.length_c   1.000
_cell.angle_alpha   90.00
_cell.angle_beta   90.00
_cell.angle_gamma   90.00
#
_symmetry.space_group_name_H-M   'P 1'
#
loop_
_entity.id
_entity.type
_entity.pdbx_description
1 polymer ?
#
loop_
_entity_poly.entity_id
_entity_poly.type
_entity_poly.pdbx_seq_one_letter_code
_entity_poly.pdbx_strand_id
1 'polypeptide(L)' 'MSQELEETGNDEMRPEYDFSGGVRGKYYEAYMQSSNVVVLDPDVAEIFRDSASVNEALRLLAKIAKSVAV' A
#
# COMPACT_ATOMS: atom_id res chain seq x y z
N MET A 1 -13.29 -39.79 -17.03
CA MET A 1 -12.69 -40.40 -15.83
C MET A 1 -11.89 -39.31 -15.17
N SER A 2 -12.26 -39.02 -13.92
CA SER A 2 -11.85 -37.90 -13.09
C SER A 2 -10.33 -37.74 -13.08
N GLN A 3 -9.83 -36.52 -13.27
CA GLN A 3 -8.45 -36.21 -12.89
C GLN A 3 -8.38 -36.31 -11.36
N GLU A 4 -7.83 -37.42 -10.88
CA GLU A 4 -7.42 -37.59 -9.49
C GLU A 4 -6.41 -36.49 -9.17
N LEU A 5 -6.72 -35.69 -8.15
CA LEU A 5 -5.76 -34.77 -7.53
C LEU A 5 -4.61 -35.63 -7.01
N GLU A 6 -3.46 -35.61 -7.69
CA GLU A 6 -2.21 -36.08 -7.09
C GLU A 6 -1.97 -35.23 -5.84
N GLU A 7 -2.24 -35.79 -4.65
CA GLU A 7 -1.81 -35.24 -3.37
C GLU A 7 -0.28 -35.25 -3.36
N THR A 8 0.33 -34.19 -3.89
CA THR A 8 1.77 -34.01 -3.88
C THR A 8 2.21 -33.77 -2.45
N GLY A 9 2.67 -34.85 -1.81
CA GLY A 9 3.71 -34.92 -0.79
C GLY A 9 3.94 -33.68 0.05
N ASN A 10 3.43 -33.76 1.28
CA ASN A 10 3.87 -33.02 2.47
C ASN A 10 3.54 -31.52 2.51
N ASP A 11 2.30 -31.22 2.87
CA ASP A 11 1.80 -29.89 3.27
C ASP A 11 2.15 -29.55 4.74
N GLU A 12 3.18 -30.19 5.33
CA GLU A 12 3.62 -29.89 6.69
C GLU A 12 4.54 -28.66 6.72
N MET A 13 4.28 -27.76 7.68
CA MET A 13 5.16 -26.66 7.98
C MET A 13 6.53 -27.18 8.44
N ARG A 14 7.60 -26.55 7.95
CA ARG A 14 8.96 -26.90 8.35
C ARG A 14 9.17 -26.72 9.86
N PRO A 15 10.00 -27.55 10.52
CA PRO A 15 10.21 -27.48 11.98
C PRO A 15 10.74 -26.13 12.48
N GLU A 16 11.41 -25.35 11.62
CA GLU A 16 11.93 -24.03 11.98
C GLU A 16 10.85 -22.94 12.05
N TYR A 17 9.63 -23.20 11.56
CA TYR A 17 8.54 -22.24 11.59
C TYR A 17 7.63 -22.42 12.80
N ASP A 18 7.79 -21.55 13.80
CA ASP A 18 6.84 -21.42 14.92
C ASP A 18 5.94 -20.18 14.74
N PHE A 19 4.70 -20.41 14.29
CA PHE A 19 3.68 -19.37 14.17
C PHE A 19 2.74 -19.28 15.38
N SER A 20 2.99 -20.02 16.47
CA SER A 20 2.13 -20.02 17.67
C SER A 20 2.02 -18.64 18.33
N GLY A 21 3.03 -17.79 18.16
CA GLY A 21 3.04 -16.39 18.62
C GLY A 21 2.46 -15.36 17.63
N GLY A 22 1.84 -15.82 16.54
CA GLY A 22 1.26 -14.95 15.52
C GLY A 22 0.10 -14.11 16.04
N VAL A 23 0.21 -12.78 15.94
CA VAL A 23 -0.87 -11.83 16.28
C VAL A 23 -1.48 -11.27 15.01
N ARG A 24 -2.79 -11.50 14.82
CA ARG A 24 -3.53 -10.95 13.67
C ARG A 24 -3.45 -9.43 13.70
N GLY A 25 -2.99 -8.83 12.60
CA GLY A 25 -2.94 -7.38 12.47
C GLY A 25 -1.85 -6.69 13.30
N LYS A 26 -0.79 -7.39 13.75
CA LYS A 26 0.31 -6.84 14.56
C LYS A 26 0.87 -5.50 14.08
N TYR A 27 0.86 -5.25 12.77
CA TYR A 27 1.36 -4.02 12.14
C TYR A 27 0.27 -3.22 11.41
N TYR A 28 -1.00 -3.60 11.55
CA TYR A 28 -2.11 -3.00 10.82
C TYR A 28 -2.27 -1.52 11.16
N GLU A 29 -2.23 -1.17 12.45
CA GLU A 29 -2.35 0.22 12.90
C GLU A 29 -1.17 1.07 12.46
N ALA A 30 0.06 0.54 12.56
CA ALA A 30 1.26 1.23 12.09
C ALA A 30 1.22 1.45 10.56
N TYR A 31 0.76 0.45 9.80
CA TYR A 31 0.54 0.57 8.36
C TYR A 31 -0.46 1.69 8.07
N MET A 32 -1.64 1.66 8.69
CA MET A 32 -2.68 2.69 8.53
C MET A 32 -2.22 4.10 8.89
N GLN A 33 -1.38 4.25 9.93
CA GLN A 33 -0.82 5.55 10.34
C GLN A 33 0.27 6.05 9.38
N SER A 34 0.99 5.13 8.73
CA SER A 34 2.07 5.47 7.79
C SER A 34 1.60 5.67 6.36
N SER A 35 0.44 5.12 5.99
CA SER A 35 -0.05 5.11 4.61
C SER A 35 -1.09 6.22 4.37
N ASN A 36 -0.64 7.47 4.23
CA ASN A 36 -1.46 8.50 3.57
C ASN A 36 -1.41 8.27 2.04
N VAL A 37 -1.86 7.11 1.58
CA VAL A 37 -1.94 6.79 0.16
C VAL A 37 -3.16 7.53 -0.40
N VAL A 38 -2.90 8.58 -1.15
CA VAL A 38 -3.93 9.32 -1.89
C VAL A 38 -3.92 8.81 -3.33
N VAL A 39 -5.04 8.23 -3.75
CA VAL A 39 -5.23 7.81 -5.13
C VAL A 39 -5.65 9.04 -5.94
N LEU A 40 -4.95 9.30 -7.04
CA LEU A 40 -5.31 10.35 -7.99
C LEU A 40 -6.34 9.82 -8.97
N ASP A 41 -7.22 10.70 -9.43
CA ASP A 41 -8.10 10.38 -10.56
C ASP A 41 -7.27 10.11 -11.83
N PRO A 42 -7.74 9.27 -12.77
CA PRO A 42 -6.95 8.83 -13.92
C PRO A 42 -6.44 9.98 -14.80
N ASP A 43 -7.26 10.99 -15.02
CA ASP A 43 -6.92 12.18 -15.81
C ASP A 43 -5.80 13.00 -15.16
N VAL A 44 -5.80 13.12 -13.82
CA VAL A 44 -4.72 13.78 -13.08
C VAL A 44 -3.44 12.93 -13.12
N ALA A 45 -3.56 11.62 -12.99
CA ALA A 45 -2.42 10.70 -13.05
C ALA A 45 -1.73 10.68 -14.43
N GLU A 46 -2.48 10.90 -15.52
CA GLU A 46 -1.92 11.02 -16.87
C GLU A 46 -1.03 12.25 -17.05
N ILE A 47 -1.26 13.32 -16.28
CA ILE A 47 -0.51 14.58 -16.39
C ILE A 47 0.84 14.50 -15.66
N PHE A 48 0.91 13.77 -14.55
CA PHE A 48 2.09 13.75 -13.68
C PHE A 48 2.87 12.44 -13.77
N ARG A 49 4.18 12.55 -13.99
CA ARG A 49 5.08 11.38 -14.13
C ARG A 49 5.30 10.63 -12.82
N ASP A 50 5.37 11.34 -11.70
CA ASP A 50 5.67 10.77 -10.39
C ASP A 50 5.13 11.61 -9.24
N SER A 51 5.19 11.03 -8.02
CA SER A 51 4.75 11.69 -6.80
C SER A 51 5.54 12.95 -6.44
N ALA A 52 6.79 13.09 -6.89
CA ALA A 52 7.58 14.28 -6.62
C ALA A 52 7.00 15.50 -7.36
N SER A 53 6.68 15.32 -8.65
CA SER A 53 6.05 16.37 -9.48
C SER A 53 4.67 16.81 -8.97
N VAL A 54 3.83 15.85 -8.54
CA VAL A 54 2.52 16.14 -7.91
C VAL A 54 2.69 16.98 -6.65
N ASN A 55 3.59 16.54 -5.76
CA ASN A 55 3.80 17.21 -4.49
C ASN A 55 4.37 18.63 -4.65
N GLU A 56 5.24 18.86 -5.64
CA GLU A 56 5.74 20.18 -5.95
C GLU A 56 4.61 21.13 -6.39
N ALA A 57 3.77 20.68 -7.33
CA ALA A 57 2.63 21.46 -7.82
C ALA A 57 1.66 21.82 -6.68
N LEU A 58 1.30 20.85 -5.83
CA LEU A 58 0.41 21.09 -4.69
C LEU A 58 1.02 22.05 -3.66
N ARG A 59 2.34 21.99 -3.44
CA ARG A 59 3.05 22.94 -2.55
C ARG A 59 3.03 24.36 -3.11
N LEU A 60 3.20 24.54 -4.43
CA LEU A 60 3.10 25.85 -5.07
C LEU A 60 1.68 26.41 -4.91
N LEU A 61 0.65 25.60 -5.17
CA LEU A 61 -0.74 25.99 -4.96
C LEU A 61 -1.00 26.39 -3.50
N ALA A 62 -0.48 25.63 -2.53
CA ALA A 62 -0.60 25.96 -1.11
C ALA A 62 0.07 27.30 -0.75
N LYS A 63 1.21 27.64 -1.37
CA LYS A 63 1.86 28.95 -1.18
C LYS A 63 0.99 30.08 -1.71
N ILE A 64 0.42 29.91 -2.91
CA ILE A 64 -0.49 30.90 -3.51
C ILE A 64 -1.72 31.10 -2.63
N ALA A 65 -2.36 30.01 -2.19
CA ALA A 65 -3.52 30.07 -1.32
C ALA A 65 -3.22 30.81 -0.01
N LYS A 66 -2.05 30.56 0.61
CA LYS A 66 -1.61 31.28 1.81
C LYS A 66 -1.35 32.77 1.56
N SER A 67 -0.87 33.15 0.38
CA SER A 67 -0.66 34.57 0.04
C SER A 67 -1.95 35.32 -0.32
N VAL A 68 -2.99 34.61 -0.78
CA VAL A 68 -4.30 35.20 -1.11
C VAL A 68 -5.19 35.34 0.13
N ALA A 69 -4.98 34.52 1.15
CA ALA A 69 -5.71 34.57 2.42
C ALA A 69 -5.20 35.65 3.40
N VAL A 70 -4.33 36.56 2.94
CA VAL A 70 -3.82 37.73 3.67
C VAL A 70 -4.35 38.99 3.01
#